data_AF-A0A6G9AEF9-F1
#
_entry.id   AF-A0A6G9AEF9-F1
#
_cell.length_a   1.000
_cell.length_b   1.000
_cell.length_c   1.000
_cell.angle_alpha   90.00
_cell.angle_beta   90.00
_cell.angle_gamma   90.00
#
_symmetry.space_group_name_H-M   'P 1'
#
loop_
_entity.id
_entity.type
_entity.pdbx_description
1 polymer ?
#
loop_
_entity_poly.entity_id
_entity_poly.type
_entity_poly.pdbx_seq_one_letter_code
_entity_poly.pdbx_strand_id
1 'polypeptide(L)'
;MTSKETEKKRSSFPTVIVLAAILIAVVLTCVPYLVTIALAEEAAERADASPIFGVTIPPGYKQWELIAPAEEAAPLDELRAVVGNQAAIDAYQAGKLPFPDGTILVKRAWKRKQSPEFASATVPGAATTVQVMVKDSKKYAVTGGWGFGRFVNGKPVDEAQHRTCFACHEARVKNRDYVFTRLAP
;
A
#
# COMPACT_ATOMS: atom_id res chain seq x y z
N MET A 1 -48.05 60.36 -30.33
CA MET A 1 -48.98 59.35 -29.79
C MET A 1 -48.43 57.98 -30.09
N THR A 2 -47.87 57.29 -29.09
CA THR A 2 -47.77 55.82 -28.98
C THR A 2 -47.15 55.49 -27.61
N SER A 3 -47.91 54.78 -26.77
CA SER A 3 -47.52 54.40 -25.41
C SER A 3 -46.26 53.53 -25.39
N LYS A 4 -45.28 53.88 -24.54
CA LYS A 4 -44.27 52.91 -24.09
C LYS A 4 -44.91 52.03 -23.02
N GLU A 5 -45.24 50.81 -23.39
CA GLU A 5 -45.55 49.73 -22.48
C GLU A 5 -44.32 49.46 -21.60
N THR A 6 -44.44 49.71 -20.30
CA THR A 6 -43.40 49.38 -19.33
C THR A 6 -43.31 47.86 -19.17
N GLU A 7 -42.31 47.27 -19.81
CA GLU A 7 -41.88 45.89 -19.57
C GLU A 7 -41.46 45.76 -18.09
N LYS A 8 -42.31 45.10 -17.31
CA LYS A 8 -42.09 44.85 -15.88
C LYS A 8 -40.92 43.88 -15.73
N LYS A 9 -39.71 44.42 -15.52
CA LYS A 9 -38.49 43.65 -15.21
C LYS A 9 -38.78 42.75 -14.00
N ARG A 10 -39.06 41.46 -14.26
CA ARG A 10 -39.40 40.46 -13.24
C ARG A 10 -38.17 40.31 -12.33
N SER A 11 -38.29 40.82 -11.11
CA SER A 11 -37.25 40.76 -10.08
C SER A 11 -36.75 39.32 -9.90
N SER A 12 -35.45 39.08 -10.12
CA SER A 12 -34.82 37.76 -9.92
C SER A 12 -34.49 37.45 -8.45
N PHE A 13 -34.78 38.38 -7.53
CA PHE A 13 -34.51 38.25 -6.11
C PHE A 13 -35.06 36.97 -5.44
N PRO A 14 -36.32 36.53 -5.66
CA PRO A 14 -36.82 35.31 -5.04
C PRO A 14 -36.11 34.06 -5.57
N THR A 15 -35.74 34.03 -6.86
CA THR A 15 -34.98 32.93 -7.45
C THR A 15 -33.58 32.84 -6.86
N VAL A 16 -32.92 33.98 -6.64
CA VAL A 16 -31.58 34.03 -6.02
C VAL A 16 -31.62 33.56 -4.56
N ILE A 17 -32.66 33.94 -3.80
CA ILE A 17 -32.83 33.51 -2.39
C ILE A 17 -33.10 32.00 -2.31
N VAL A 18 -33.95 31.46 -3.19
CA VAL A 18 -34.25 30.02 -3.22
C VAL A 18 -33.00 29.21 -3.62
N LEU A 19 -32.25 29.66 -4.62
CA LEU A 19 -30.99 29.02 -5.00
C LEU A 19 -29.95 29.08 -3.88
N ALA A 20 -29.83 30.20 -3.17
CA ALA A 20 -28.94 30.32 -2.01
C ALA A 20 -29.36 29.39 -0.86
N ALA A 21 -30.65 29.30 -0.56
CA ALA A 21 -31.17 28.39 0.47
C ALA A 21 -30.95 26.90 0.12
N ILE A 22 -31.14 26.52 -1.15
CA ILE A 22 -30.85 25.17 -1.63
C ILE A 22 -29.34 24.88 -1.54
N LEU A 23 -28.48 25.83 -1.95
CA LEU A 23 -27.03 25.67 -1.83
C LEU A 23 -26.61 25.47 -0.36
N ILE A 24 -27.17 26.26 0.56
CA ILE A 24 -26.88 26.15 1.99
C ILE A 24 -27.36 24.80 2.54
N ALA A 25 -28.56 24.34 2.17
CA ALA A 25 -29.07 23.04 2.59
C ALA A 25 -28.23 21.87 2.04
N VAL A 26 -27.79 21.95 0.79
CA VAL A 26 -26.88 20.98 0.16
C VAL A 26 -25.52 20.98 0.88
N VAL A 27 -24.96 22.15 1.18
CA VAL A 27 -23.69 22.25 1.92
C VAL A 27 -23.83 21.67 3.34
N LEU A 28 -24.90 22.01 4.07
CA LEU A 28 -25.15 21.54 5.42
C LEU A 28 -25.40 20.03 5.53
N THR A 29 -25.81 19.37 4.44
CA THR A 29 -26.07 17.92 4.42
C THR A 29 -24.94 17.14 3.77
N CYS A 30 -24.45 17.57 2.62
CA CYS A 30 -23.39 16.87 1.89
C CYS A 30 -22.03 16.96 2.56
N VAL A 31 -21.65 18.11 3.13
CA VAL A 31 -20.33 18.27 3.76
C VAL A 31 -20.14 17.34 4.97
N PRO A 32 -21.03 17.31 5.98
CA PRO A 32 -20.86 16.38 7.10
C PRO A 32 -20.94 14.91 6.65
N TYR A 33 -21.76 14.58 5.65
CA TYR A 33 -21.81 13.23 5.08
C TYR A 33 -20.47 12.83 4.43
N LEU A 34 -19.88 13.69 3.61
CA LEU A 34 -18.56 13.46 3.01
C LEU A 34 -17.45 13.34 4.08
N VAL A 35 -17.51 14.15 5.14
CA VAL A 35 -16.59 14.05 6.28
C VAL A 35 -16.73 12.70 6.99
N THR A 36 -17.95 12.20 7.20
CA THR A 36 -18.14 10.87 7.82
C THR A 36 -17.59 9.74 6.95
N ILE A 37 -17.72 9.83 5.62
CA ILE A 37 -17.14 8.84 4.70
C ILE A 37 -15.62 8.87 4.77
N ALA A 38 -15.00 10.05 4.68
CA ALA A 38 -13.55 10.19 4.72
C ALA A 38 -12.94 9.64 6.03
N LEU A 39 -13.58 9.91 7.17
CA LEU A 39 -13.15 9.37 8.47
C LEU A 39 -13.28 7.84 8.54
N ALA A 40 -14.33 7.28 7.93
CA ALA A 40 -14.51 5.83 7.87
C ALA A 40 -13.46 5.15 6.97
N GLU A 41 -13.13 5.76 5.83
CA GLU A 41 -12.05 5.29 4.94
C GLU A 41 -10.68 5.35 5.65
N GLU A 42 -10.36 6.46 6.32
CA GLU A 42 -9.11 6.60 7.06
C GLU A 42 -9.00 5.56 8.20
N ALA A 43 -10.11 5.31 8.91
CA ALA A 43 -10.15 4.27 9.94
C ALA A 43 -9.96 2.86 9.37
N ALA A 44 -10.55 2.58 8.21
CA ALA A 44 -10.38 1.30 7.52
C ALA A 44 -8.93 1.11 7.01
N GLU A 45 -8.34 2.14 6.40
CA GLU A 45 -6.95 2.10 5.94
C GLU A 45 -5.99 1.90 7.13
N ARG A 46 -6.25 2.56 8.25
CA ARG A 46 -5.46 2.40 9.47
C ARG A 46 -5.59 1.00 10.07
N ALA A 47 -6.76 0.37 9.98
CA ALA A 47 -6.97 -1.01 10.42
C ALA A 47 -6.22 -2.04 9.55
N ASP A 48 -5.98 -1.70 8.28
CA ASP A 48 -5.27 -2.54 7.32
C ASP A 48 -3.76 -2.24 7.25
N ALA A 49 -3.29 -1.24 7.99
CA ALA A 49 -1.88 -0.88 8.09
C ALA A 49 -1.16 -1.70 9.17
N SER A 50 0.12 -2.00 8.95
CA SER A 50 0.94 -2.68 9.94
C SER A 50 1.04 -1.85 11.22
N PRO A 51 0.95 -2.49 12.40
CA PRO A 51 1.23 -1.81 13.65
C PRO A 51 2.66 -1.25 13.61
N ILE A 52 2.88 -0.16 14.33
CA ILE A 52 4.15 0.58 14.52
C ILE A 52 4.82 1.18 13.26
N PHE A 53 4.56 0.68 12.06
CA PHE A 53 5.13 1.22 10.81
C PHE A 53 4.10 1.89 9.90
N GLY A 54 2.81 1.53 10.00
CA GLY A 54 1.78 2.06 9.12
C GLY A 54 2.00 1.70 7.66
N VAL A 55 2.59 0.53 7.39
CA VAL A 55 2.80 0.01 6.03
C VAL A 55 1.55 -0.78 5.63
N THR A 56 1.03 -0.56 4.43
CA THR A 56 -0.10 -1.31 3.86
C THR A 56 0.37 -2.20 2.71
N ILE A 57 -0.51 -3.08 2.21
CA ILE A 57 -0.25 -3.82 0.96
C ILE A 57 -0.44 -2.85 -0.21
N PRO A 58 0.59 -2.57 -1.03
CA PRO A 58 0.46 -1.62 -2.13
C PRO A 58 -0.53 -2.15 -3.18
N PRO A 59 -1.49 -1.35 -3.67
CA PRO A 59 -2.35 -1.76 -4.76
C PRO A 59 -1.51 -2.04 -6.02
N GLY A 60 -1.93 -3.03 -6.82
CA GLY A 60 -1.24 -3.35 -8.08
C GLY A 60 0.14 -4.01 -7.94
N TYR A 61 0.60 -4.34 -6.73
CA TYR A 61 1.93 -4.96 -6.55
C TYR A 61 2.10 -6.30 -7.27
N LYS A 62 1.00 -6.99 -7.60
CA LYS A 62 1.04 -8.29 -8.31
C LYS A 62 1.53 -8.14 -9.76
N GLN A 63 1.46 -6.93 -10.31
CA GLN A 63 1.93 -6.56 -11.64
C GLN A 63 3.35 -5.99 -11.63
N TRP A 64 3.95 -5.81 -10.46
CA TRP A 64 5.32 -5.33 -10.35
C TRP A 64 6.33 -6.37 -10.81
N GLU A 65 7.49 -5.89 -11.21
CA GLU A 65 8.55 -6.72 -11.77
C GLU A 65 9.13 -7.66 -10.71
N LEU A 66 9.43 -8.89 -11.12
CA LEU A 66 10.02 -9.91 -10.27
C LEU A 66 11.47 -9.53 -9.97
N ILE A 67 11.81 -9.46 -8.69
CA ILE A 67 13.20 -9.35 -8.23
C ILE A 67 13.85 -10.72 -8.21
N ALA A 68 13.31 -11.67 -7.45
CA ALA A 68 13.80 -13.04 -7.44
C ALA A 68 12.82 -14.00 -6.73
N PRO A 69 12.82 -15.28 -7.13
CA PRO A 69 12.24 -16.35 -6.33
C PRO A 69 13.14 -16.72 -5.15
N ALA A 70 12.55 -17.38 -4.15
CA ALA A 70 13.28 -18.06 -3.09
C ALA A 70 12.46 -19.26 -2.59
N GLU A 71 13.14 -20.24 -2.02
CA GLU A 71 12.52 -21.32 -1.26
C GLU A 71 12.92 -21.18 0.21
N GLU A 72 11.96 -21.32 1.12
CA GLU A 72 12.25 -21.54 2.52
C GLU A 72 11.94 -22.98 2.89
N ALA A 73 12.97 -23.67 3.38
CA ALA A 73 12.86 -25.06 3.79
C ALA A 73 11.92 -25.25 4.99
N ALA A 74 11.78 -26.50 5.43
CA ALA A 74 11.11 -26.82 6.68
C ALA A 74 11.66 -25.98 7.86
N PRO A 75 10.81 -25.55 8.80
CA PRO A 75 9.41 -25.98 8.99
C PRO A 75 8.38 -25.17 8.19
N LEU A 76 8.77 -24.05 7.58
CA LEU A 76 7.81 -23.19 6.88
C LEU A 76 7.40 -23.78 5.53
N ASP A 77 8.34 -24.41 4.81
CA ASP A 77 8.08 -25.13 3.56
C ASP A 77 7.31 -24.25 2.56
N GLU A 78 7.96 -23.14 2.20
CA GLU A 78 7.36 -22.08 1.40
C GLU A 78 8.10 -21.83 0.09
N LEU A 79 7.34 -21.66 -0.99
CA LEU A 79 7.80 -20.97 -2.19
C LEU A 79 7.54 -19.48 -2.01
N ARG A 80 8.52 -18.66 -2.40
CA ARG A 80 8.48 -17.21 -2.24
C ARG A 80 8.91 -16.51 -3.51
N ALA A 81 8.34 -15.33 -3.73
CA ALA A 81 8.75 -14.43 -4.78
C ALA A 81 8.74 -13.00 -4.26
N VAL A 82 9.81 -12.25 -4.52
CA VAL A 82 9.84 -10.82 -4.24
C VAL A 82 9.64 -10.06 -5.54
N VAL A 83 8.71 -9.11 -5.52
CA VAL A 83 8.49 -8.13 -6.58
C VAL A 83 8.86 -6.74 -6.07
N GLY A 84 9.23 -5.84 -6.96
CA GLY A 84 9.65 -4.48 -6.61
C GLY A 84 9.02 -3.43 -7.51
N ASN A 85 8.73 -2.25 -6.96
CA ASN A 85 8.31 -1.12 -7.78
C ASN A 85 9.45 -0.61 -8.67
N GLN A 86 9.17 0.35 -9.56
CA GLN A 86 10.19 0.89 -10.47
C GLN A 86 11.44 1.38 -9.73
N ALA A 87 11.27 2.06 -8.59
CA ALA A 87 12.39 2.53 -7.78
C ALA A 87 13.27 1.39 -7.24
N ALA A 88 12.69 0.23 -6.90
CA ALA A 88 13.47 -0.97 -6.57
C ALA A 88 14.27 -1.48 -7.77
N ILE A 89 13.62 -1.61 -8.93
CA ILE A 89 14.23 -2.12 -10.16
C ILE A 89 15.40 -1.25 -10.60
N ASP A 90 15.19 0.07 -10.69
CA ASP A 90 16.22 1.03 -11.08
C ASP A 90 17.42 0.95 -10.12
N ALA A 91 17.17 0.84 -8.82
CA ALA A 91 18.22 0.72 -7.81
C ALA A 91 19.00 -0.59 -7.97
N TYR A 92 18.32 -1.72 -8.20
CA TYR A 92 18.98 -3.00 -8.43
C TYR A 92 19.83 -2.99 -9.71
N GLN A 93 19.27 -2.51 -10.82
CA GLN A 93 19.97 -2.44 -12.11
C GLN A 93 21.21 -1.53 -12.04
N ALA A 94 21.13 -0.43 -11.27
CA ALA A 94 22.26 0.47 -11.04
C ALA A 94 23.24 -0.01 -9.95
N GLY A 95 22.94 -1.11 -9.24
CA GLY A 95 23.74 -1.55 -8.08
C GLY A 95 23.74 -0.53 -6.92
N LYS A 96 22.69 0.29 -6.81
CA LYS A 96 22.63 1.43 -5.89
C LYS A 96 22.24 0.99 -4.48
N LEU A 97 23.11 1.31 -3.52
CA LEU A 97 22.84 1.21 -2.08
C LEU A 97 23.27 2.50 -1.36
N PRO A 98 22.55 2.96 -0.32
CA PRO A 98 21.23 2.46 0.11
C PRO A 98 20.16 2.66 -0.98
N PHE A 99 19.07 1.90 -0.88
CA PHE A 99 17.92 2.08 -1.76
C PHE A 99 17.35 3.50 -1.59
N PRO A 100 16.88 4.14 -2.66
CA PRO A 100 16.26 5.46 -2.57
C PRO A 100 14.93 5.41 -1.80
N ASP A 101 14.59 6.53 -1.15
CA ASP A 101 13.26 6.69 -0.55
C ASP A 101 12.16 6.48 -1.62
N GLY A 102 11.08 5.82 -1.24
CA GLY A 102 10.03 5.37 -2.15
C GLY A 102 10.27 3.98 -2.76
N THR A 103 11.42 3.33 -2.52
CA THR A 103 11.59 1.92 -2.86
C THR A 103 10.60 1.06 -2.06
N ILE A 104 9.91 0.16 -2.75
CA ILE A 104 9.01 -0.82 -2.13
C ILE A 104 9.33 -2.22 -2.65
N LEU A 105 9.48 -3.16 -1.72
CA LEU A 105 9.64 -4.58 -2.00
C LEU A 105 8.49 -5.36 -1.38
N VAL A 106 7.88 -6.27 -2.15
CA VAL A 106 6.81 -7.12 -1.67
C VAL A 106 7.18 -8.59 -1.86
N LYS A 107 7.35 -9.29 -0.76
CA LYS A 107 7.54 -10.75 -0.72
C LYS A 107 6.19 -11.43 -0.59
N ARG A 108 5.89 -12.29 -1.55
CA ARG A 108 4.73 -13.19 -1.55
C ARG A 108 5.21 -14.58 -1.17
N ALA A 109 4.45 -15.27 -0.33
CA ALA A 109 4.76 -16.62 0.12
C ALA A 109 3.55 -17.54 -0.01
N TRP A 110 3.84 -18.79 -0.36
CA TRP A 110 2.86 -19.88 -0.48
C TRP A 110 3.45 -21.15 0.09
N LYS A 111 2.62 -22.03 0.64
CA LYS A 111 3.02 -23.41 0.90
C LYS A 111 3.48 -24.03 -0.41
N ARG A 112 4.60 -24.76 -0.36
CA ARG A 112 5.05 -25.55 -1.50
C ARG A 112 4.09 -26.73 -1.71
N LYS A 113 3.75 -27.02 -2.95
CA LYS A 113 2.87 -28.14 -3.34
C LYS A 113 3.50 -28.90 -4.50
N GLN A 114 3.45 -30.23 -4.47
CA GLN A 114 3.83 -31.05 -5.62
C GLN A 114 2.98 -30.67 -6.86
N SER A 115 3.61 -30.48 -8.02
CA SER A 115 2.85 -30.26 -9.27
C SER A 115 2.10 -31.54 -9.65
N PRO A 116 0.78 -31.47 -9.89
CA PRO A 116 0.03 -32.60 -10.44
C PRO A 116 0.36 -32.87 -11.91
N GLU A 117 0.88 -31.89 -12.64
CA GLU A 117 1.23 -32.01 -14.06
C GLU A 117 2.67 -32.47 -14.32
N PHE A 118 3.59 -32.26 -13.37
CA PHE A 118 5.00 -32.60 -13.56
C PHE A 118 5.67 -33.10 -12.27
N ALA A 119 5.95 -34.40 -12.20
CA ALA A 119 6.37 -35.10 -10.99
C ALA A 119 7.69 -34.57 -10.35
N SER A 120 8.57 -33.95 -11.13
CA SER A 120 9.81 -33.37 -10.60
C SER A 120 9.70 -31.89 -10.20
N ALA A 121 8.55 -31.25 -10.40
CA ALA A 121 8.35 -29.84 -10.06
C ALA A 121 7.42 -29.63 -8.85
N THR A 122 7.64 -28.51 -8.17
CA THR A 122 6.71 -27.99 -7.17
C THR A 122 6.15 -26.64 -7.64
N VAL A 123 4.95 -26.32 -7.17
CA VAL A 123 4.18 -25.12 -7.53
C VAL A 123 3.63 -24.44 -6.28
N PRO A 124 3.27 -23.14 -6.37
CA PRO A 124 2.59 -22.46 -5.27
C PRO A 124 1.27 -23.15 -4.89
N GLY A 125 1.12 -23.46 -3.60
CA GLY A 125 -0.12 -23.93 -2.99
C GLY A 125 -0.88 -22.79 -2.30
N ALA A 126 -1.36 -23.04 -1.08
CA ALA A 126 -2.06 -22.04 -0.29
C ALA A 126 -1.17 -20.83 0.00
N ALA A 127 -1.68 -19.61 -0.22
CA ALA A 127 -0.98 -18.39 0.17
C ALA A 127 -0.82 -18.33 1.69
N THR A 128 0.36 -17.94 2.15
CA THR A 128 0.66 -17.83 3.59
C THR A 128 0.77 -16.39 4.02
N THR A 129 1.69 -15.64 3.41
CA THR A 129 1.94 -14.24 3.78
C THR A 129 2.21 -13.36 2.57
N VAL A 130 1.84 -12.10 2.73
CA VAL A 130 2.41 -10.98 1.98
C VAL A 130 3.24 -10.18 2.97
N GLN A 131 4.48 -9.85 2.61
CA GLN A 131 5.37 -9.07 3.45
C GLN A 131 5.89 -7.90 2.63
N VAL A 132 5.83 -6.70 3.19
CA VAL A 132 6.11 -5.45 2.50
C VAL A 132 7.22 -4.72 3.25
N MET A 133 8.17 -4.16 2.52
CA MET A 133 9.14 -3.22 3.04
C MET A 133 9.09 -1.93 2.22
N VAL A 134 9.06 -0.79 2.91
CA VAL A 134 9.00 0.55 2.30
C VAL A 134 10.18 1.37 2.78
N LYS A 135 10.95 1.94 1.85
CA LYS A 135 12.05 2.85 2.16
C LYS A 135 11.53 4.27 2.35
N ASP A 136 11.74 4.82 3.53
CA ASP A 136 11.58 6.23 3.86
C ASP A 136 12.55 6.56 5.01
N SER A 137 13.67 7.18 4.65
CA SER A 137 14.78 7.51 5.54
C SER A 137 14.36 8.43 6.70
N LYS A 138 13.34 9.26 6.50
CA LYS A 138 12.84 10.20 7.52
C LYS A 138 11.83 9.52 8.43
N LYS A 139 10.83 8.86 7.85
CA LYS A 139 9.76 8.20 8.62
C LYS A 139 10.26 7.02 9.44
N TYR A 140 11.26 6.29 8.93
CA TYR A 140 11.77 5.06 9.54
C TYR A 140 13.24 5.19 9.98
N ALA A 141 13.64 6.36 10.48
CA ALA A 141 15.02 6.65 10.83
C ALA A 141 15.65 5.64 11.82
N VAL A 142 14.86 5.13 12.78
CA VAL A 142 15.32 4.18 13.81
C VAL A 142 15.42 2.73 13.32
N THR A 143 14.94 2.43 12.11
CA THR A 143 14.98 1.11 11.48
C THR A 143 15.74 1.14 10.15
N GLY A 144 16.77 1.98 10.07
CA GLY A 144 17.62 2.06 8.89
C GLY A 144 16.91 2.61 7.64
N GLY A 145 15.82 3.36 7.84
CA GLY A 145 14.99 3.90 6.77
C GLY A 145 13.95 2.92 6.23
N TRP A 146 13.70 1.78 6.88
CA TRP A 146 12.73 0.78 6.43
C TRP A 146 11.54 0.61 7.36
N GLY A 147 10.33 0.71 6.80
CA GLY A 147 9.09 0.29 7.43
C GLY A 147 8.71 -1.11 6.97
N PHE A 148 8.07 -1.88 7.85
CA PHE A 148 7.75 -3.29 7.60
C PHE A 148 6.27 -3.57 7.76
N GLY A 149 5.73 -4.45 6.92
CA GLY A 149 4.40 -5.02 7.04
C GLY A 149 4.42 -6.52 6.79
N ARG A 150 3.71 -7.28 7.62
CA ARG A 150 3.46 -8.71 7.42
C ARG A 150 1.97 -8.96 7.53
N PHE A 151 1.42 -9.59 6.50
CA PHE A 151 -0.01 -9.77 6.34
C PHE A 151 -0.36 -11.23 6.12
N VAL A 152 -1.40 -11.69 6.79
CA VAL A 152 -2.03 -13.00 6.60
C VAL A 152 -3.48 -12.74 6.17
N ASN A 153 -3.91 -13.33 5.05
CA ASN A 153 -5.24 -13.10 4.49
C ASN A 153 -5.60 -11.62 4.30
N GLY A 154 -4.61 -10.79 3.95
CA GLY A 154 -4.78 -9.35 3.74
C GLY A 154 -4.84 -8.50 5.01
N LYS A 155 -4.74 -9.10 6.20
CA LYS A 155 -4.74 -8.37 7.47
C LYS A 155 -3.36 -8.37 8.13
N PRO A 156 -2.96 -7.25 8.78
CA PRO A 156 -1.66 -7.19 9.44
C PRO A 156 -1.61 -8.17 10.62
N VAL A 157 -0.45 -8.80 10.82
CA VAL A 157 -0.19 -9.53 12.06
C VAL A 157 0.03 -8.57 13.24
N ASP A 158 0.09 -9.11 14.45
CA ASP A 158 0.26 -8.31 15.66
C ASP A 158 1.57 -7.51 15.71
N GLU A 159 1.61 -6.56 16.66
CA GLU A 159 2.76 -5.70 16.89
C GLU A 159 4.01 -6.46 17.33
N ALA A 160 3.86 -7.52 18.13
CA ALA A 160 4.98 -8.29 18.65
C ALA A 160 5.78 -8.92 17.50
N GLN A 161 5.08 -9.47 16.50
CA GLN A 161 5.70 -9.98 15.29
C GLN A 161 6.39 -8.87 14.48
N HIS A 162 5.77 -7.71 14.31
CA HIS A 162 6.36 -6.58 13.57
C HIS A 162 7.62 -6.02 14.24
N ARG A 163 7.70 -6.03 15.57
CA ARG A 163 8.90 -5.61 16.32
C ARG A 163 10.14 -6.45 16.00
N THR A 164 9.96 -7.68 15.52
CA THR A 164 11.07 -8.58 15.18
C THR A 164 11.71 -8.28 13.81
N CYS A 165 11.02 -7.57 12.91
CA CYS A 165 11.42 -7.44 11.52
C CYS A 165 12.79 -6.76 11.37
N PHE A 166 12.95 -5.56 11.92
CA PHE A 166 14.19 -4.81 11.74
C PHE A 166 15.39 -5.51 12.38
N ALA A 167 15.26 -6.03 13.61
CA ALA A 167 16.36 -6.71 14.29
C ALA A 167 16.91 -7.90 13.48
N CYS A 168 16.05 -8.69 12.84
CA CYS A 168 16.46 -9.79 11.96
C CYS A 168 17.20 -9.28 10.71
N HIS A 169 16.68 -8.24 10.06
CA HIS A 169 17.29 -7.65 8.87
C HIS A 169 18.62 -6.96 9.19
N GLU A 170 18.72 -6.26 10.31
CA GLU A 170 19.96 -5.66 10.79
C GLU A 170 21.01 -6.74 11.10
N ALA A 171 20.64 -7.79 11.82
CA ALA A 171 21.59 -8.84 12.20
C ALA A 171 22.16 -9.62 11.00
N ARG A 172 21.46 -9.67 9.86
CA ARG A 172 21.81 -10.55 8.75
C ARG A 172 22.27 -9.83 7.48
N VAL A 173 21.75 -8.63 7.20
CA VAL A 173 21.93 -7.95 5.91
C VAL A 173 22.12 -6.44 6.02
N LYS A 174 22.64 -5.95 7.16
CA LYS A 174 22.95 -4.52 7.38
C LYS A 174 23.80 -3.89 6.28
N ASN A 175 24.82 -4.59 5.80
CA ASN A 175 25.73 -4.11 4.74
C ASN A 175 25.09 -4.05 3.34
N ARG A 176 23.82 -4.45 3.20
CA ARG A 176 23.07 -4.46 1.94
C ARG A 176 21.78 -3.65 2.05
N ASP A 177 21.87 -2.58 2.83
CA ASP A 177 20.73 -1.73 3.19
C ASP A 177 19.54 -2.55 3.72
N TYR A 178 19.83 -3.54 4.56
CA TYR A 178 18.83 -4.37 5.22
C TYR A 178 17.98 -5.25 4.27
N VAL A 179 18.38 -5.44 3.01
CA VAL A 179 17.61 -6.24 2.03
C VAL A 179 18.31 -7.58 1.72
N PHE A 180 17.59 -8.69 1.91
CA PHE A 180 18.09 -10.04 1.59
C PHE A 180 18.16 -10.30 0.08
N THR A 181 17.09 -10.00 -0.63
CA THR A 181 16.92 -10.38 -2.03
C THR A 181 17.90 -9.66 -2.94
N ARG A 182 18.46 -10.38 -3.90
CA ARG A 182 19.20 -9.82 -5.04
C ARG A 182 18.33 -9.93 -6.28
N LEU A 183 18.50 -9.02 -7.22
CA LEU A 183 17.89 -9.17 -8.54
C LEU A 183 18.43 -10.46 -9.18
N ALA A 184 17.52 -11.36 -9.54
CA ALA A 184 17.81 -12.50 -10.37
C ALA A 184 17.99 -12.01 -11.82
N PRO A 185 19.04 -12.47 -12.53
CA PRO A 185 19.32 -12.08 -13.90
C PRO A 185 18.30 -12.65 -14.90
#